data_AF-A0A1X7V510-F1
#
_entry.id   AF-A0A1X7V510-F1
#
_cell.length_a   1.000
_cell.length_b   1.000
_cell.length_c   1.000
_cell.angle_alpha   90.00
_cell.angle_beta   90.00
_cell.angle_gamma   90.00
#
_symmetry.space_group_name_H-M   'P 1'
#
loop_
_entity.id
_entity.type
_entity.pdbx_description
1 polymer ?
#
loop_
_entity_poly.entity_id
_entity_poly.type
_entity_poly.pdbx_seq_one_letter_code
_entity_poly.pdbx_strand_id
1 'polypeptide(L)'
;EALNESTVRGLKKAYLCELGKKKRAREELIVSELKPAKRGRPFLLGESIDNKIQQYLTKLRECGSVVSTAITIAGAKGIVLKIDKTQLVENGGHLNLTRAWAKFLLTRMGFVKCRITTKASKRTVEDFNKIKAQFLLSIRTMVQMENIHPEMIFNWDQTGQ
;
A
#
# COMPACT_ATOMS: atom_id res chain seq x y z
N GLU A 1 -31.21 -9.13 22.38
CA GLU A 1 -30.43 -8.20 23.23
C GLU A 1 -30.90 -6.77 22.98
N ALA A 2 -31.18 -6.01 24.03
CA ALA A 2 -31.60 -4.61 23.91
C ALA A 2 -30.37 -3.70 23.69
N LEU A 3 -30.48 -2.73 22.77
CA LEU A 3 -29.44 -1.73 22.54
C LEU A 3 -29.28 -0.82 23.77
N ASN A 4 -28.04 -0.42 24.06
CA ASN A 4 -27.75 0.52 25.14
C ASN A 4 -28.46 1.87 24.91
N GLU A 5 -29.06 2.44 25.95
CA GLU A 5 -29.81 3.70 25.92
C GLU A 5 -28.98 4.87 25.37
N SER A 6 -27.68 4.90 25.66
CA SER A 6 -26.76 5.92 25.14
C SER A 6 -26.67 5.88 23.60
N THR A 7 -26.64 4.68 23.03
CA THR A 7 -26.66 4.46 21.57
C THR A 7 -27.98 4.90 20.96
N VAL A 8 -29.11 4.57 21.60
CA VAL A 8 -30.46 4.97 21.14
C VAL A 8 -30.60 6.49 21.13
N ARG A 9 -30.13 7.17 22.18
CA ARG A 9 -30.11 8.65 22.24
C ARG A 9 -29.24 9.26 21.13
N GLY A 10 -28.07 8.67 20.87
CA GLY A 10 -27.18 9.09 19.77
C GLY A 10 -27.85 8.98 18.41
N LEU A 11 -28.50 7.84 18.13
CA LEU A 11 -29.23 7.59 16.88
C LEU A 11 -30.42 8.54 16.71
N LYS A 12 -31.22 8.75 17.77
CA LYS A 12 -32.34 9.71 17.76
C LYS A 12 -31.86 11.14 17.44
N LYS A 13 -30.75 11.57 18.05
CA LYS A 13 -30.16 12.89 17.79
C LYS A 13 -29.69 13.04 16.34
N ALA A 14 -29.03 12.02 15.79
CA ALA A 14 -28.59 12.01 14.39
C ALA A 14 -29.78 12.06 13.42
N TYR A 15 -30.83 11.28 13.69
CA TYR A 15 -32.08 11.28 12.92
C TYR A 15 -32.77 12.65 12.88
N LEU A 16 -32.95 13.29 14.04
CA LEU A 16 -33.55 14.63 14.12
C LEU A 16 -32.70 15.69 13.39
N CYS A 17 -31.38 15.56 13.40
CA CYS A 17 -30.49 16.47 12.68
C CYS A 17 -30.64 16.35 11.16
N GLU A 18 -30.68 15.14 10.61
CA GLU A 18 -30.89 14.90 9.17
C GLU A 18 -32.29 15.36 8.72
N LEU A 19 -33.33 15.09 9.51
CA LEU A 19 -34.68 15.65 9.28
C LEU A 19 -34.66 17.18 9.22
N GLY A 20 -33.90 17.83 10.10
CA GLY A 20 -33.73 19.28 10.10
C GLY A 20 -33.04 19.81 8.84
N LYS A 21 -32.08 19.07 8.27
CA LYS A 21 -31.43 19.43 7.00
C LYS A 21 -32.39 19.28 5.83
N LYS A 22 -33.14 18.17 5.75
CA LYS A 22 -34.13 17.93 4.69
C LYS A 22 -35.28 18.94 4.70
N LYS A 23 -35.76 19.34 5.89
CA LYS A 23 -36.73 20.44 6.04
C LYS A 23 -36.23 21.76 5.45
N ARG A 24 -34.96 22.10 5.66
CA ARG A 24 -34.35 23.31 5.07
C ARG A 24 -34.16 23.20 3.56
N ALA A 25 -33.89 22.00 3.06
CA ALA A 25 -33.72 21.71 1.64
C ALA A 25 -35.04 21.55 0.87
N ARG A 26 -36.21 21.55 1.54
CA ARG A 26 -37.54 21.26 0.96
C ARG A 26 -37.64 19.89 0.27
N GLU A 27 -36.86 18.92 0.74
CA GLU A 27 -36.91 17.52 0.28
C GLU A 27 -37.96 16.71 1.08
N GLU A 28 -38.35 15.55 0.55
CA GLU A 28 -39.18 14.58 1.27
C GLU A 28 -38.57 14.20 2.63
N LEU A 29 -39.43 14.18 3.66
CA LEU A 29 -39.05 13.97 5.07
C LEU A 29 -38.78 12.49 5.42
N ILE A 30 -38.37 11.70 4.43
CA ILE A 30 -38.07 10.29 4.59
C ILE A 30 -36.55 10.15 4.77
N VAL A 31 -36.10 9.74 5.95
CA VAL A 31 -34.69 9.42 6.22
C VAL A 31 -34.54 7.90 6.17
N SER A 32 -34.13 7.40 5.01
CA SER A 32 -33.88 5.97 4.76
C SER A 32 -32.55 5.50 5.34
N GLU A 33 -31.54 6.37 5.40
CA GLU A 33 -30.20 6.02 5.88
C GLU A 33 -29.57 7.14 6.71
N LEU A 34 -28.84 6.75 7.77
CA LEU A 34 -27.99 7.64 8.56
C LEU A 34 -26.53 7.37 8.21
N LYS A 35 -25.80 8.40 7.78
CA LYS A 35 -24.36 8.26 7.53
C LYS A 35 -23.65 7.95 8.86
N PRO A 36 -22.91 6.84 8.95
CA PRO A 36 -22.15 6.54 10.16
C PRO A 36 -21.11 7.64 10.39
N ALA A 37 -20.95 8.05 11.65
CA ALA A 37 -19.87 8.97 12.01
C ALA A 37 -18.51 8.35 11.64
N LYS A 38 -17.57 9.17 11.14
CA LYS A 38 -16.19 8.74 10.91
C LYS A 38 -15.64 8.21 12.24
N ARG A 39 -15.39 6.91 12.31
CA ARG A 39 -14.86 6.24 13.50
C ARG A 39 -13.34 6.32 13.50
N GLY A 40 -12.75 6.60 14.67
CA GLY A 40 -11.31 6.55 14.90
C GLY A 40 -10.60 7.90 14.94
N ARG A 41 -9.29 7.85 15.21
CA ARG A 41 -8.43 9.03 15.30
C ARG A 41 -8.22 9.65 13.92
N PRO A 42 -8.31 10.99 13.77
CA PRO A 42 -8.02 11.64 12.49
C PRO A 42 -6.57 11.41 12.05
N PHE A 43 -6.33 11.48 10.74
CA PHE A 43 -5.00 11.34 10.16
C PHE A 43 -4.07 12.47 10.62
N LEU A 44 -2.82 12.13 10.94
CA LEU A 44 -1.82 13.09 11.42
C LEU A 44 -1.60 14.25 10.44
N LEU A 45 -1.63 13.96 9.13
CA LEU A 45 -1.35 14.91 8.05
C LEU A 45 -2.61 15.43 7.36
N GLY A 46 -3.79 15.06 7.85
CA GLY A 46 -5.04 15.24 7.11
C GLY A 46 -5.20 14.29 5.93
N GLU A 47 -6.42 14.24 5.39
CA GLU A 47 -6.83 13.24 4.38
C GLU A 47 -6.19 13.47 3.00
N SER A 48 -5.98 14.73 2.61
CA SER A 48 -5.44 15.08 1.29
C SER A 48 -3.96 14.73 1.13
N ILE A 49 -3.13 15.07 2.12
CA ILE A 49 -1.70 14.79 2.12
C ILE A 49 -1.47 13.30 2.26
N ASP A 50 -2.22 12.65 3.15
CA ASP A 50 -2.13 11.23 3.37
C ASP A 50 -2.47 10.43 2.10
N ASN A 51 -3.53 10.79 1.37
CA ASN A 51 -3.87 10.18 0.08
C ASN A 51 -2.75 10.34 -0.96
N LYS A 52 -2.07 11.49 -1.02
CA LYS A 52 -0.92 11.70 -1.93
C LYS A 52 0.26 10.78 -1.58
N ILE A 53 0.53 10.60 -0.28
CA ILE A 53 1.58 9.69 0.18
C ILE A 53 1.22 8.25 -0.18
N GLN A 54 -0.03 7.84 0.05
CA GLN A 54 -0.50 6.51 -0.34
C GLN A 54 -0.31 6.25 -1.84
N GLN A 55 -0.74 7.17 -2.70
CA GLN A 55 -0.57 7.06 -4.14
C GLN A 55 0.91 6.95 -4.55
N TYR A 56 1.79 7.75 -3.92
CA TYR A 56 3.23 7.67 -4.16
C TYR A 56 3.81 6.29 -3.81
N LEU A 57 3.43 5.73 -2.66
CA LEU A 57 3.91 4.41 -2.21
C LEU A 57 3.35 3.27 -3.06
N THR A 58 2.10 3.37 -3.53
CA THR A 58 1.52 2.38 -4.46
C THR A 58 2.29 2.36 -5.78
N LYS A 59 2.59 3.52 -6.36
CA LYS A 59 3.40 3.62 -7.59
C LYS A 59 4.80 3.03 -7.40
N LEU A 60 5.46 3.33 -6.28
CA LEU A 60 6.75 2.71 -5.96
C LEU A 60 6.66 1.18 -5.93
N ARG A 61 5.57 0.63 -5.37
CA ARG A 61 5.36 -0.81 -5.28
C ARG A 61 5.08 -1.43 -6.65
N GLU A 62 4.31 -0.76 -7.51
CA GLU A 62 4.04 -1.18 -8.89
C GLU A 62 5.34 -1.29 -9.69
N CYS A 63 6.23 -0.30 -9.57
CA CYS A 63 7.57 -0.33 -10.15
C CYS A 63 8.47 -1.46 -9.61
N GLY A 64 8.06 -2.14 -8.54
CA GLY A 64 8.84 -3.21 -7.90
C GLY A 64 9.84 -2.72 -6.86
N SER A 65 9.80 -1.45 -6.48
CA SER A 65 10.68 -0.90 -5.45
C SER A 65 10.32 -1.42 -4.07
N VAL A 66 11.33 -1.55 -3.22
CA VAL A 66 11.14 -1.89 -1.80
C VAL A 66 10.53 -0.68 -1.09
N VAL A 67 9.44 -0.90 -0.36
CA VAL A 67 8.81 0.13 0.46
C VAL A 67 9.13 -0.17 1.92
N SER A 68 9.97 0.67 2.52
CA SER A 68 10.38 0.56 3.93
C SER A 68 9.87 1.77 4.72
N THR A 69 9.84 1.65 6.06
CA THR A 69 9.46 2.78 6.93
C THR A 69 10.32 4.02 6.70
N ALA A 70 11.61 3.85 6.38
CA ALA A 70 12.51 4.96 6.07
C ALA A 70 12.11 5.66 4.77
N ILE A 71 11.80 4.89 3.72
CA ILE A 71 11.34 5.42 2.42
C ILE A 71 9.99 6.14 2.58
N THR A 72 9.09 5.57 3.39
CA THR A 72 7.81 6.20 3.72
C THR A 72 7.99 7.56 4.41
N ILE A 73 8.87 7.66 5.41
CA ILE A 73 9.16 8.92 6.09
C ILE A 73 9.78 9.93 5.11
N ALA A 74 10.78 9.52 4.33
CA ALA A 74 11.45 10.39 3.38
C ALA A 74 10.49 10.92 2.30
N GLY A 75 9.67 10.03 1.70
CA GLY A 75 8.67 10.40 0.71
C GLY A 75 7.62 11.34 1.28
N ALA A 76 7.15 11.08 2.51
CA ALA A 76 6.20 11.96 3.18
C ALA A 76 6.79 13.33 3.52
N LYS A 77 8.04 13.39 4.02
CA LYS A 77 8.75 14.66 4.22
C LYS A 77 8.86 15.44 2.92
N GLY A 78 9.23 14.80 1.81
CA GLY A 78 9.32 15.45 0.50
C GLY A 78 7.98 16.02 0.02
N ILE A 79 6.88 15.28 0.22
CA ILE A 79 5.53 15.76 -0.13
C ILE A 79 5.12 16.94 0.76
N VAL A 80 5.33 16.84 2.08
CA VAL A 80 5.01 17.94 3.01
C VAL A 80 5.85 19.17 2.69
N LEU A 81 7.15 19.02 2.45
CA LEU A 81 8.05 20.11 2.08
C LEU A 81 7.62 20.82 0.78
N LYS A 82 6.98 20.11 -0.15
CA LYS A 82 6.44 20.71 -1.38
C LYS A 82 5.16 21.50 -1.14
N ILE A 83 4.34 21.07 -0.17
CA ILE A 83 3.02 21.67 0.09
C ILE A 83 3.15 22.82 1.10
N ASP A 84 3.70 22.52 2.29
CA ASP A 84 3.90 23.48 3.36
C ASP A 84 5.11 23.08 4.21
N LYS A 85 6.20 23.81 4.01
CA LYS A 85 7.49 23.57 4.69
C LYS A 85 7.40 23.85 6.19
N THR A 86 6.56 24.80 6.60
CA THR A 86 6.51 25.31 7.97
C THR A 86 5.93 24.31 8.97
N GLN A 87 5.25 23.26 8.47
CA GLN A 87 4.67 22.22 9.30
C GLN A 87 5.74 21.36 9.98
N LEU A 88 6.87 21.10 9.29
CA LEU A 88 7.89 20.14 9.74
C LEU A 88 8.71 20.70 10.90
N VAL A 89 9.03 19.85 11.88
CA VAL A 89 9.88 20.21 13.03
C VAL A 89 11.24 20.77 12.60
N GLU A 90 11.81 20.26 11.49
CA GLU A 90 13.08 20.74 10.93
C GLU A 90 13.04 22.21 10.51
N ASN A 91 11.85 22.75 10.22
CA ASN A 91 11.63 24.13 9.82
C ASN A 91 10.91 24.95 10.91
N GLY A 92 10.94 24.49 12.17
CA GLY A 92 10.29 25.16 13.31
C GLY A 92 8.80 24.81 13.51
N GLY A 93 8.30 23.79 12.81
CA GLY A 93 6.91 23.33 12.92
C GLY A 93 6.68 22.29 14.03
N HIS A 94 5.46 21.76 14.08
CA HIS A 94 5.01 20.80 15.11
C HIS A 94 4.93 19.35 14.59
N LEU A 95 5.04 19.13 13.29
CA LEU A 95 4.83 17.84 12.65
C LEU A 95 6.11 16.99 12.68
N ASN A 96 6.10 15.95 13.52
CA ASN A 96 7.16 14.96 13.59
C ASN A 96 6.72 13.61 12.99
N LEU A 97 7.30 13.25 11.83
CA LEU A 97 7.04 11.98 11.17
C LEU A 97 7.89 10.86 11.78
N THR A 98 7.30 10.14 12.75
CA THR A 98 7.97 9.05 13.47
C THR A 98 7.89 7.71 12.72
N ARG A 99 8.77 6.76 13.12
CA ARG A 99 8.73 5.38 12.63
C ARG A 99 7.39 4.69 12.96
N ALA A 100 6.79 5.01 14.11
CA ALA A 100 5.49 4.47 14.51
C ALA A 100 4.37 4.92 13.55
N TRP A 101 4.35 6.21 13.20
CA TRP A 101 3.43 6.74 12.20
C TRP A 101 3.59 6.05 10.84
N ALA A 102 4.82 5.89 10.36
CA ALA A 102 5.07 5.22 9.09
C ALA A 102 4.61 3.76 9.09
N LYS A 103 4.84 3.03 10.20
CA LYS A 103 4.34 1.66 10.36
C LYS A 103 2.82 1.62 10.31
N PHE A 104 2.13 2.52 11.01
CA PHE A 104 0.67 2.60 11.01
C PHE A 104 0.10 2.87 9.60
N LEU A 105 0.71 3.81 8.86
CA LEU A 105 0.34 4.11 7.48
C LEU A 105 0.47 2.87 6.59
N LEU A 106 1.62 2.19 6.65
CA LEU A 106 1.87 0.98 5.86
C LEU A 106 0.90 -0.14 6.20
N THR A 107 0.59 -0.35 7.48
CA THR A 107 -0.42 -1.33 7.91
C THR A 107 -1.80 -0.99 7.36
N ARG A 108 -2.21 0.29 7.37
CA ARG A 108 -3.49 0.71 6.78
C ARG A 108 -3.56 0.48 5.28
N MET A 109 -2.44 0.63 4.58
CA MET A 109 -2.32 0.32 3.16
C MET A 109 -2.23 -1.19 2.85
N GLY A 110 -2.20 -2.07 3.87
CA GLY A 110 -2.06 -3.51 3.69
C GLY A 110 -0.63 -3.97 3.36
N PHE A 111 0.39 -3.11 3.58
CA PHE A 111 1.78 -3.47 3.34
C PHE A 111 2.31 -4.36 4.48
N VAL A 112 2.76 -5.56 4.13
CA VAL A 112 3.36 -6.52 5.05
C VAL A 112 4.88 -6.48 4.95
N LYS A 113 5.58 -6.65 6.09
CA LYS A 113 7.04 -6.78 6.10
C LYS A 113 7.46 -8.06 5.36
N CYS A 114 8.05 -7.93 4.19
CA CYS A 114 8.72 -9.05 3.51
C CYS A 114 10.13 -9.22 4.09
N ARG A 115 10.47 -10.42 4.57
CA ARG A 115 11.76 -10.75 5.18
C ARG A 115 12.89 -10.92 4.14
N ILE A 116 12.52 -11.18 2.89
CA ILE A 116 13.40 -11.41 1.74
C ILE A 116 12.73 -10.80 0.50
N THR A 117 13.51 -10.17 -0.38
CA THR A 117 13.07 -9.87 -1.75
C THR A 117 13.23 -11.13 -2.59
N THR A 118 12.28 -12.08 -2.54
CA THR A 118 12.42 -13.37 -3.24
C THR A 118 12.30 -13.29 -4.76
N LYS A 119 12.35 -12.10 -5.37
CA LYS A 119 12.45 -11.98 -6.84
C LYS A 119 13.40 -10.84 -7.19
N ALA A 120 14.69 -11.14 -7.17
CA ALA A 120 15.65 -10.42 -7.97
C ALA A 120 15.17 -10.45 -9.44
N SER A 121 14.99 -9.26 -10.01
CA SER A 121 14.49 -8.98 -11.37
C SER A 121 13.07 -9.50 -11.68
N LYS A 122 12.11 -8.58 -11.79
CA LYS A 122 10.93 -8.79 -12.64
C LYS A 122 11.42 -8.83 -14.09
N ARG A 123 11.97 -9.97 -14.55
CA ARG A 123 11.83 -10.30 -15.97
C ARG A 123 10.37 -10.66 -16.16
N THR A 124 9.71 -9.96 -17.06
CA THR A 124 8.31 -10.18 -17.47
C THR A 124 8.10 -11.66 -17.79
N VAL A 125 6.94 -12.22 -17.43
CA VAL A 125 6.62 -13.64 -17.66
C VAL A 125 6.66 -13.94 -19.16
N GLU A 126 6.38 -12.93 -19.97
CA GLU A 126 6.42 -12.93 -21.43
C GLU A 126 7.84 -13.24 -21.96
N ASP A 127 8.87 -12.67 -21.35
CA ASP A 127 10.27 -12.89 -21.77
C ASP A 127 10.84 -14.19 -21.20
N PHE A 128 10.31 -14.69 -20.08
CA PHE A 128 10.80 -15.91 -19.45
C PHE A 128 10.77 -17.10 -20.40
N ASN A 129 9.66 -17.28 -21.13
CA ASN A 129 9.52 -18.38 -22.08
C ASN A 129 10.51 -18.26 -23.24
N LYS A 130 10.73 -17.04 -23.75
CA LYS A 130 11.69 -16.76 -24.82
C LYS A 130 13.14 -17.03 -24.36
N ILE A 131 13.49 -16.56 -23.16
CA ILE A 131 14.82 -16.76 -22.57
C ILE A 131 15.06 -18.25 -22.28
N LYS A 132 14.06 -18.95 -21.71
CA LYS A 132 14.13 -20.39 -21.46
C LYS A 132 14.33 -21.17 -22.75
N ALA A 133 13.57 -20.84 -23.80
CA ALA A 133 13.69 -21.49 -25.10
C ALA A 133 15.07 -21.27 -25.72
N GLN A 134 15.58 -20.03 -25.68
CA GLN A 134 16.90 -19.69 -26.21
C GLN A 134 18.03 -20.41 -25.44
N PHE A 135 17.92 -20.49 -24.11
CA PHE A 135 18.88 -21.18 -23.26
C PHE A 135 18.90 -22.71 -23.51
N LEU A 136 17.72 -23.33 -23.61
CA LEU A 136 17.64 -24.76 -23.92
C LEU A 136 18.16 -25.05 -25.33
N LEU A 137 17.90 -24.16 -26.29
CA LEU A 137 18.43 -24.28 -27.64
C LEU A 137 19.95 -24.20 -27.65
N SER A 138 20.55 -23.24 -26.95
CA SER A 138 22.01 -23.09 -26.89
C SER A 138 22.69 -24.32 -26.26
N ILE A 139 22.12 -24.87 -25.18
CA ILE A 139 22.63 -26.11 -24.58
C ILE A 139 22.57 -27.26 -25.60
N ARG A 140 21.42 -27.42 -26.26
CA ARG A 140 21.23 -28.50 -27.24
C ARG A 140 22.22 -28.40 -28.40
N THR A 141 22.42 -27.19 -28.93
CA THR A 141 23.39 -26.95 -30.00
C THR A 141 24.81 -27.27 -29.55
N MET A 142 25.20 -26.90 -28.33
CA MET A 142 26.54 -27.20 -27.81
C MET A 142 26.76 -28.70 -27.63
N VAL A 143 25.78 -29.42 -27.07
CA VAL A 143 25.83 -30.88 -26.90
C VAL A 143 26.00 -31.59 -28.25
N GLN A 144 25.32 -31.11 -29.29
CA GLN A 144 25.43 -31.65 -30.65
C GLN A 144 26.76 -31.31 -31.31
N MET A 145 27.24 -30.07 -31.21
CA MET A 145 28.50 -29.63 -31.80
C MET A 145 29.70 -30.38 -31.21
N GLU A 146 29.70 -30.58 -29.90
CA GLU A 146 30.80 -31.20 -29.16
C GLU A 146 30.65 -32.72 -29.04
N ASN A 147 29.63 -33.33 -29.67
CA ASN A 147 29.32 -34.76 -29.57
C ASN A 147 29.34 -35.30 -28.13
N ILE A 148 28.77 -34.54 -27.18
CA ILE A 148 28.75 -34.93 -25.77
C ILE A 148 27.77 -36.09 -25.57
N HIS A 149 28.27 -37.21 -25.06
CA HIS A 149 27.44 -38.38 -24.78
C HIS A 149 26.41 -38.05 -23.67
N PRO A 150 25.14 -38.48 -23.78
CA PRO A 150 24.11 -38.17 -22.79
C PRO A 150 24.48 -38.57 -21.36
N GLU A 151 25.24 -39.65 -21.20
CA GLU A 151 25.72 -40.14 -19.90
C GLU A 151 26.72 -39.20 -19.20
N MET A 152 27.32 -38.27 -19.94
CA MET A 152 28.25 -37.26 -19.39
C MET A 152 27.53 -35.99 -18.91
N ILE A 153 26.22 -35.87 -19.16
CA ILE A 153 25.42 -34.73 -18.72
C ILE A 153 24.94 -34.98 -17.29
N PHE A 154 25.57 -34.34 -16.32
CA PHE A 154 25.15 -34.40 -14.92
C PHE A 154 24.39 -33.14 -14.52
N ASN A 155 23.31 -33.31 -13.76
CA ASN A 155 22.62 -32.20 -13.12
C ASN A 155 23.25 -31.97 -11.74
N TRP A 156 23.93 -30.84 -11.57
CA TRP A 156 24.46 -30.42 -10.28
C TRP A 156 23.57 -29.30 -9.74
N ASP A 157 22.79 -29.58 -8.70
CA ASP A 157 22.03 -28.57 -7.98
C ASP A 157 22.37 -28.61 -6.48
N GLN A 158 22.54 -27.43 -5.87
CA GLN A 158 22.79 -27.31 -4.44
C GLN A 158 21.48 -26.91 -3.76
N THR A 159 20.79 -27.88 -3.17
CA THR A 159 19.69 -27.62 -2.26
C THR A 159 20.26 -27.27 -0.88
N GLY A 160 20.13 -26.00 -0.47
CA GLY A 160 20.67 -25.51 0.79
C GLY A 160 20.03 -26.17 2.01
N GLN A 161 20.87 -26.63 2.95
CA GLN A 161 20.51 -26.90 4.35
C GLN A 161 20.53 -25.62 5.18
#